data_AF-A0A3M3WA70-F1
#
_entry.id   AF-A0A3M3WA70-F1
#
_cell.length_a   1.000
_cell.length_b   1.000
_cell.length_c   1.000
_cell.angle_alpha   90.00
_cell.angle_beta   90.00
_cell.angle_gamma   90.00
#
_symmetry.space_group_name_H-M   'P 1'
#
loop_
_entity.id
_entity.type
_entity.pdbx_description
1 polymer ?
#
loop_
_entity_poly.entity_id
_entity_poly.type
_entity_poly.pdbx_seq_one_letter_code
_entity_poly.pdbx_strand_id
1 'polypeptide(L)'
;MLALGFFTGMRLGTICDLRIDTLERALPDPSAKGLLRISLGPGASPPVHTKFGVTGQVWIPEALCSEVLEYAKGLRRLNREASAAGEHQDLVFLTRFGNPFGRRNSDQSSAVNVEMSSLRKLGIASGIKVLRKFRFHQSRCTFGTELARLALANCTDVAIVIAMVSNALLHGRNSEATTFKYIKFVQAAPAKQAIANSFMTAFTGVASRQGASNE
;
A
#
# COMPACT_ATOMS: atom_id res chain seq x y z
N MET A 1 -1.29 8.52 -7.15
CA MET A 1 -0.20 7.61 -6.72
C MET A 1 -0.29 7.18 -5.26
N LEU A 2 -0.23 8.09 -4.27
CA LEU A 2 -0.23 7.68 -2.85
C LEU A 2 -1.49 6.90 -2.43
N ALA A 3 -2.66 7.30 -2.91
CA ALA A 3 -3.91 6.57 -2.66
C ALA A 3 -3.80 5.08 -3.07
N LEU A 4 -3.30 4.79 -4.27
CA LEU A 4 -3.02 3.40 -4.69
C LEU A 4 -2.11 2.68 -3.69
N GLY A 5 -1.03 3.33 -3.25
CA GLY A 5 -0.13 2.74 -2.26
C GLY A 5 -0.81 2.41 -0.91
N PHE A 6 -1.78 3.21 -0.47
CA PHE A 6 -2.52 3.01 0.78
C PHE A 6 -3.65 1.99 0.66
N PHE A 7 -4.31 1.91 -0.49
CA PHE A 7 -5.54 1.13 -0.65
C PHE A 7 -5.37 -0.18 -1.41
N THR A 8 -4.23 -0.39 -2.09
CA THR A 8 -3.92 -1.64 -2.79
C THR A 8 -2.66 -2.31 -2.27
N GLY A 9 -1.87 -1.58 -1.47
CA GLY A 9 -0.58 -2.04 -0.99
C GLY A 9 0.47 -2.23 -2.09
N MET A 10 0.23 -1.84 -3.35
CA MET A 10 1.19 -2.02 -4.44
C MET A 10 2.56 -1.38 -4.13
N ARG A 11 3.64 -1.98 -4.65
CA ARG A 11 4.98 -1.39 -4.57
C ARG A 11 5.09 -0.16 -5.46
N LEU A 12 6.01 0.74 -5.15
CA LEU A 12 6.21 1.95 -5.93
C LEU A 12 6.53 1.64 -7.40
N GLY A 13 7.43 0.67 -7.67
CA GLY A 13 7.75 0.26 -9.03
C GLY A 13 6.51 -0.19 -9.81
N THR A 14 5.64 -0.99 -9.18
CA THR A 14 4.37 -1.45 -9.77
C THR A 14 3.39 -0.32 -10.03
N ILE A 15 3.28 0.65 -9.12
CA ILE A 15 2.42 1.83 -9.33
C ILE A 15 2.96 2.71 -10.47
N CYS A 16 4.29 2.83 -10.59
CA CYS A 16 4.94 3.60 -11.65
C CYS A 16 4.80 2.95 -13.04
N ASP A 17 4.65 1.62 -13.11
CA ASP A 17 4.50 0.85 -14.35
C ASP A 17 3.05 0.42 -14.60
N LEU A 18 2.10 0.93 -13.80
CA LEU A 18 0.68 0.63 -13.95
C LEU A 18 0.14 1.23 -15.24
N ARG A 19 -0.61 0.44 -16.00
CA ARG A 19 -1.21 0.83 -17.29
C ARG A 19 -2.71 1.11 -17.15
N ILE A 20 -3.24 1.96 -18.01
CA ILE A 20 -4.66 2.33 -18.02
C ILE A 20 -5.52 1.10 -18.30
N ASP A 21 -5.18 0.32 -19.33
CA ASP A 21 -5.83 -0.96 -19.65
C ASP A 21 -5.90 -1.92 -18.46
N THR A 22 -4.91 -1.91 -17.56
CA THR A 22 -4.93 -2.75 -16.36
C THR A 22 -6.09 -2.39 -15.43
N LEU A 23 -6.44 -1.11 -15.34
CA LEU A 23 -7.56 -0.60 -14.53
C LEU A 23 -8.90 -0.80 -15.25
N GLU A 24 -8.94 -0.61 -16.57
CA GLU A 24 -10.16 -0.82 -17.36
C GLU A 24 -10.58 -2.30 -17.38
N ARG A 25 -9.62 -3.22 -17.28
CA ARG A 25 -9.86 -4.67 -17.17
C ARG A 25 -10.05 -5.15 -15.72
N ALA A 26 -10.21 -4.25 -14.76
CA ALA A 26 -10.51 -4.63 -13.38
C ALA A 26 -11.83 -5.40 -13.32
N LEU A 27 -11.87 -6.48 -12.54
CA LEU A 27 -13.05 -7.31 -12.39
C LEU A 27 -13.62 -7.19 -10.98
N PRO A 28 -14.95 -7.15 -10.80
CA PRO A 28 -15.55 -7.22 -9.47
C PRO A 28 -15.04 -8.43 -8.67
N ASP A 29 -14.79 -8.20 -7.39
CA ASP A 29 -14.53 -9.27 -6.45
C ASP A 29 -15.86 -9.91 -6.02
N PRO A 30 -16.03 -11.24 -6.17
CA PRO A 30 -17.28 -11.91 -5.81
C PRO A 30 -17.56 -11.88 -4.31
N SER A 31 -16.55 -11.62 -3.47
CA SER A 31 -16.67 -11.64 -2.02
C SER A 31 -17.08 -10.30 -1.42
N ALA A 32 -16.99 -9.18 -2.16
CA ALA A 32 -17.33 -7.86 -1.63
C ALA A 32 -17.80 -6.87 -2.71
N LYS A 33 -18.98 -6.27 -2.49
CA LYS A 33 -19.48 -5.16 -3.32
C LYS A 33 -18.56 -3.95 -3.20
N GLY A 34 -18.27 -3.29 -4.32
CA GLY A 34 -17.40 -2.10 -4.37
C GLY A 34 -15.91 -2.41 -4.30
N LEU A 35 -15.53 -3.69 -4.35
CA LEU A 35 -14.14 -4.14 -4.44
C LEU A 35 -13.88 -4.73 -5.82
N LEU A 36 -12.78 -4.33 -6.44
CA LEU A 36 -12.31 -4.89 -7.71
C LEU A 36 -10.99 -5.62 -7.51
N ARG A 37 -10.69 -6.52 -8.44
CA ARG A 37 -9.41 -7.21 -8.60
C ARG A 37 -8.75 -6.76 -9.89
N ILE A 38 -7.49 -6.36 -9.79
CA ILE A 38 -6.64 -6.04 -10.95
C ILE A 38 -5.51 -7.06 -11.07
N SER A 39 -5.30 -7.56 -12.29
CA SER A 39 -4.22 -8.50 -12.59
C SER A 39 -2.92 -7.74 -12.84
N LEU A 40 -1.86 -8.13 -12.13
CA LEU A 40 -0.54 -7.49 -12.17
C LEU A 40 0.57 -8.52 -12.37
N GLY A 41 1.73 -8.06 -12.82
CA GLY A 41 2.91 -8.89 -13.06
C GLY A 41 3.20 -9.12 -14.53
N PRO A 42 4.32 -9.79 -14.86
CA PRO A 42 4.72 -10.06 -16.23
C PRO A 42 3.74 -10.97 -16.99
N GLY A 43 2.96 -11.80 -16.29
CA GLY A 43 1.93 -12.65 -16.90
C GLY A 43 0.56 -11.98 -17.07
N ALA A 44 0.40 -10.71 -16.65
CA ALA A 44 -0.83 -9.96 -16.87
C ALA A 44 -0.89 -9.39 -18.31
N SER A 45 -2.09 -9.04 -18.75
CA SER A 45 -2.31 -8.36 -20.04
C SER A 45 -3.06 -7.05 -19.81
N PRO A 46 -2.40 -5.88 -19.95
CA PRO A 46 -0.98 -5.72 -20.32
C PRO A 46 0.00 -6.07 -19.17
N PRO A 47 1.28 -6.34 -19.47
CA PRO A 47 2.27 -6.67 -18.45
C PRO A 47 2.60 -5.45 -17.60
N VAL A 48 2.70 -5.67 -16.28
CA VAL A 48 3.07 -4.64 -15.29
C VAL A 48 4.23 -5.15 -14.44
N HIS A 49 5.25 -4.33 -14.25
CA HIS A 49 6.41 -4.67 -13.44
C HIS A 49 6.03 -4.92 -11.98
N THR A 50 6.43 -6.09 -11.48
CA THR A 50 6.34 -6.43 -10.06
C THR A 50 7.70 -6.89 -9.57
N LYS A 51 7.94 -6.67 -8.27
CA LYS A 51 9.17 -7.14 -7.64
C LYS A 51 9.29 -8.67 -7.78
N PHE A 52 10.45 -9.11 -8.28
CA PHE A 52 10.74 -10.52 -8.57
C PHE A 52 9.82 -11.17 -9.63
N GLY A 53 9.08 -10.39 -10.43
CA GLY A 53 8.23 -10.92 -11.50
C GLY A 53 7.00 -11.70 -11.02
N VAL A 54 6.54 -11.44 -9.79
CA VAL A 54 5.33 -12.09 -9.25
C VAL A 54 4.10 -11.68 -10.04
N THR A 55 3.36 -12.65 -10.58
CA THR A 55 2.06 -12.43 -11.24
C THR A 55 0.93 -12.81 -10.31
N GLY A 56 -0.12 -12.00 -10.25
CA GLY A 56 -1.28 -12.26 -9.40
C GLY A 56 -2.31 -11.14 -9.47
N GLN A 57 -3.27 -11.17 -8.55
CA GLN A 57 -4.31 -10.15 -8.44
C GLN A 57 -4.18 -9.37 -7.14
N VAL A 58 -4.45 -8.07 -7.19
CA VAL A 58 -4.59 -7.24 -5.98
C VAL A 58 -5.96 -6.58 -5.95
N TRP A 59 -6.40 -6.27 -4.73
CA TRP A 59 -7.62 -5.52 -4.53
C TRP A 59 -7.44 -4.02 -4.77
N ILE A 60 -8.49 -3.41 -5.31
CA ILE A 60 -8.64 -1.96 -5.41
C ILE A 60 -10.11 -1.59 -5.15
N PRO A 61 -10.41 -0.60 -4.30
CA PRO A 61 -11.77 -0.07 -4.19
C PRO A 61 -12.26 0.48 -5.53
N GLU A 62 -13.50 0.17 -5.91
CA GLU A 62 -14.11 0.61 -7.17
C GLU A 62 -14.08 2.13 -7.33
N ALA A 63 -14.35 2.87 -6.25
CA ALA A 63 -14.27 4.33 -6.22
C ALA A 63 -12.86 4.84 -6.55
N LEU A 64 -11.82 4.19 -6.02
CA LEU A 64 -10.43 4.57 -6.31
C LEU A 64 -10.02 4.20 -7.74
N CYS A 65 -10.46 3.06 -8.25
CA CYS A 65 -10.24 2.69 -9.65
C CYS A 65 -10.83 3.75 -10.59
N SER A 66 -12.07 4.15 -10.32
CA SER A 66 -12.77 5.20 -11.07
C SER A 66 -12.04 6.55 -10.99
N GLU A 67 -11.62 6.98 -9.79
CA GLU A 67 -10.86 8.23 -9.61
C GLU A 67 -9.55 8.24 -10.42
N VAL A 68 -8.85 7.09 -10.48
CA VAL A 68 -7.59 6.97 -11.22
C VAL A 68 -7.85 6.99 -12.74
N LEU A 69 -8.91 6.35 -13.21
CA LEU A 69 -9.33 6.42 -14.63
C LEU A 69 -9.75 7.83 -15.03
N GLU A 70 -10.47 8.56 -14.17
CA GLU A 70 -10.83 9.95 -14.41
C GLU A 70 -9.60 10.86 -14.44
N TYR A 71 -8.63 10.64 -13.54
CA TYR A 71 -7.33 11.31 -13.62
C TYR A 71 -6.63 11.04 -14.96
N ALA A 72 -6.71 9.81 -15.49
CA ALA A 72 -6.05 9.43 -16.75
C ALA A 72 -6.64 10.14 -17.98
N LYS A 73 -7.93 10.49 -17.93
CA LYS A 73 -8.64 11.26 -18.97
C LYS A 73 -8.48 12.78 -18.81
N GLY A 74 -7.96 13.25 -17.69
CA GLY A 74 -7.81 14.68 -17.43
C GLY A 74 -6.81 15.35 -18.38
N LEU A 75 -7.09 16.60 -18.78
CA LEU A 75 -6.25 17.38 -19.70
C LEU A 75 -4.77 17.40 -19.31
N ARG A 76 -4.49 17.49 -17.99
CA ARG A 76 -3.12 17.44 -17.46
C ARG A 76 -2.40 16.14 -17.82
N ARG A 77 -3.07 14.98 -17.74
CA ARG A 77 -2.48 13.70 -18.14
C ARG A 77 -2.38 13.65 -19.66
N LEU A 78 -3.45 13.97 -20.40
CA LEU A 78 -3.44 13.93 -21.87
C LEU A 78 -2.29 14.73 -22.49
N ASN A 79 -2.00 15.93 -21.96
CA ASN A 79 -0.84 16.72 -22.41
C ASN A 79 0.50 16.03 -22.19
N ARG A 80 0.62 15.22 -21.13
CA ARG A 80 1.84 14.44 -20.84
C ARG A 80 1.95 13.22 -21.75
N GLU A 81 0.84 12.57 -22.05
CA GLU A 81 0.75 11.48 -23.01
C GLU A 81 1.17 11.93 -24.42
N ALA A 82 0.73 13.11 -24.86
CA ALA A 82 1.14 13.69 -26.14
C ALA A 82 2.67 13.91 -26.25
N SER A 83 3.36 14.05 -25.11
CA SER A 83 4.82 14.18 -25.05
C SER A 83 5.54 12.86 -24.76
N ALA A 84 4.81 11.76 -24.54
CA ALA A 84 5.37 10.47 -24.16
C ALA A 84 5.78 9.66 -25.39
N ALA A 85 6.83 8.85 -25.24
CA ALA A 85 7.12 7.80 -26.20
C ALA A 85 5.95 6.80 -26.28
N GLY A 86 5.70 6.24 -27.46
CA GLY A 86 4.55 5.35 -27.71
C GLY A 86 4.40 4.22 -26.70
N GLU A 87 5.51 3.59 -26.29
CA GLU A 87 5.52 2.50 -25.29
C GLU A 87 5.16 2.93 -23.85
N HIS A 88 5.03 4.23 -23.60
CA HIS A 88 4.72 4.81 -22.30
C HIS A 88 3.38 5.54 -22.29
N GLN A 89 2.73 5.72 -23.43
CA GLN A 89 1.49 6.49 -23.54
C GLN A 89 0.40 5.90 -22.63
N ASP A 90 0.29 4.58 -22.56
CA ASP A 90 -0.70 3.88 -21.74
C ASP A 90 -0.37 3.81 -20.24
N LEU A 91 0.76 4.35 -19.78
CA LEU A 91 1.06 4.45 -18.35
C LEU A 91 0.09 5.41 -17.67
N VAL A 92 -0.40 5.00 -16.50
CA VAL A 92 -1.29 5.85 -15.67
C VAL A 92 -0.56 7.12 -15.26
N PHE A 93 0.69 7.01 -14.80
CA PHE A 93 1.45 8.15 -14.28
C PHE A 93 2.63 8.50 -15.17
N LEU A 94 2.51 9.65 -15.82
CA LEU A 94 3.58 10.30 -16.58
C LEU A 94 4.05 11.57 -15.89
N THR A 95 5.34 11.86 -16.00
CA THR A 95 5.92 13.13 -15.57
C THR A 95 5.47 14.27 -16.51
N ARG A 96 5.78 15.52 -16.15
CA ARG A 96 5.46 16.70 -16.99
C ARG A 96 6.11 16.66 -18.40
N PHE A 97 7.09 15.79 -18.61
CA PHE A 97 7.82 15.64 -19.87
C PHE A 97 7.46 14.34 -20.60
N GLY A 98 6.35 13.68 -20.23
CA GLY A 98 5.95 12.41 -20.85
C GLY A 98 6.81 11.20 -20.48
N ASN A 99 7.78 11.35 -19.56
CA ASN A 99 8.60 10.22 -19.09
C ASN A 99 7.89 9.44 -17.98
N PRO A 100 8.15 8.12 -17.85
CA PRO A 100 7.72 7.33 -16.70
C PRO A 100 8.27 7.89 -15.38
N PHE A 101 7.52 7.75 -14.29
CA PHE A 101 8.04 8.06 -12.96
C PHE A 101 9.08 7.05 -12.49
N GLY A 102 8.89 5.77 -12.79
CA GLY A 102 9.80 4.69 -12.41
C GLY A 102 10.95 4.57 -13.39
N ARG A 103 12.10 4.08 -12.92
CA ARG A 103 13.10 3.50 -13.83
C ARG A 103 12.67 2.08 -14.16
N ARG A 104 12.92 1.65 -15.40
CA ARG A 104 12.63 0.28 -15.85
C ARG A 104 13.26 -0.72 -14.88
N ASN A 105 12.46 -1.69 -14.41
CA ASN A 105 12.86 -2.73 -13.46
C ASN A 105 13.41 -2.23 -12.10
N SER A 106 12.98 -1.06 -11.63
CA SER A 106 13.42 -0.51 -10.35
C SER A 106 12.26 -0.12 -9.43
N ASP A 107 12.43 -0.39 -8.14
CA ASP A 107 11.58 0.14 -7.07
C ASP A 107 11.93 1.60 -6.70
N GLN A 108 12.91 2.22 -7.39
CA GLN A 108 13.39 3.58 -7.11
C GLN A 108 12.90 4.58 -8.16
N SER A 109 12.56 5.79 -7.71
CA SER A 109 12.17 6.90 -8.58
C SER A 109 12.64 8.23 -8.00
N SER A 110 13.56 8.90 -8.71
CA SER A 110 14.00 10.26 -8.35
C SER A 110 12.84 11.27 -8.45
N ALA A 111 11.99 11.13 -9.48
CA ALA A 111 10.82 11.98 -9.67
C ALA A 111 9.84 11.85 -8.49
N VAL A 112 9.56 10.63 -8.04
CA VAL A 112 8.71 10.41 -6.85
C VAL A 112 9.39 10.94 -5.59
N ASN A 113 10.71 10.82 -5.46
CA ASN A 113 11.43 11.38 -4.32
C ASN A 113 11.29 12.91 -4.23
N VAL A 114 11.25 13.61 -5.38
CA VAL A 114 10.97 15.05 -5.45
C VAL A 114 9.54 15.35 -5.00
N GLU A 115 8.54 14.65 -5.53
CA GLU A 115 7.13 14.83 -5.12
C GLU A 115 6.93 14.55 -3.62
N MET A 116 7.59 13.50 -3.10
CA MET A 116 7.59 13.20 -1.67
C MET A 116 8.28 14.30 -0.85
N SER A 117 9.35 14.91 -1.36
CA SER A 117 9.99 16.06 -0.69
C SER A 117 9.05 17.25 -0.61
N SER A 118 8.37 17.58 -1.71
CA SER A 118 7.36 18.63 -1.76
C SER A 118 6.20 18.37 -0.80
N LEU A 119 5.67 17.14 -0.78
CA LEU A 119 4.64 16.72 0.16
C LEU A 119 5.07 16.92 1.62
N ARG A 120 6.30 16.54 1.97
CA ARG A 120 6.82 16.73 3.34
C ARG A 120 6.91 18.21 3.71
N LYS A 121 7.39 19.07 2.79
CA LYS A 121 7.48 20.52 3.01
C LYS A 121 6.09 21.11 3.25
N LEU A 122 5.12 20.81 2.38
CA LEU A 122 3.74 21.26 2.54
C LEU A 122 3.12 20.76 3.84
N GLY A 123 3.31 19.48 4.15
CA GLY A 123 2.82 18.87 5.38
C GLY A 123 3.36 19.53 6.65
N ILE A 124 4.67 19.83 6.68
CA ILE A 124 5.28 20.54 7.82
C ILE A 124 4.72 21.96 7.94
N ALA A 125 4.59 22.68 6.82
CA ALA A 125 3.99 24.02 6.81
C ALA A 125 2.53 24.00 7.31
N SER A 126 1.78 22.95 7.01
CA SER A 126 0.41 22.73 7.51
C SER A 126 0.34 22.10 8.92
N GLY A 127 1.45 21.96 9.64
CA GLY A 127 1.47 21.41 11.01
C GLY A 127 1.35 19.88 11.11
N ILE A 128 1.37 19.15 10.00
CA ILE A 128 1.23 17.69 9.94
C ILE A 128 2.58 17.03 10.24
N LYS A 129 2.94 16.93 11.53
CA LYS A 129 4.25 16.46 12.00
C LYS A 129 4.64 15.07 11.48
N VAL A 130 3.67 14.18 11.27
CA VAL A 130 3.91 12.81 10.76
C VAL A 130 4.55 12.80 9.38
N LEU A 131 4.25 13.82 8.55
CA LEU A 131 4.81 13.90 7.20
C LEU A 131 6.32 14.15 7.21
N ARG A 132 6.92 14.71 8.26
CA ARG A 132 8.36 14.98 8.32
C ARG A 132 9.24 13.78 7.96
N LYS A 133 8.84 12.57 8.36
CA LYS A 133 9.58 11.32 8.10
C LYS A 133 8.85 10.40 7.12
N PHE A 134 7.75 10.85 6.52
CA PHE A 134 6.93 10.03 5.66
C PHE A 134 7.66 9.69 4.33
N ARG A 135 7.71 8.40 4.03
CA ARG A 135 8.29 7.80 2.82
C ARG A 135 7.20 7.01 2.10
N PHE A 136 7.28 6.93 0.78
CA PHE A 136 6.27 6.23 -0.03
C PHE A 136 6.06 4.79 0.43
N HIS A 137 7.12 4.04 0.77
CA HIS A 137 6.99 2.64 1.24
C HIS A 137 6.06 2.49 2.45
N GLN A 138 5.91 3.53 3.28
CA GLN A 138 5.03 3.48 4.44
C GLN A 138 3.55 3.35 4.04
N SER A 139 3.12 3.79 2.84
CA SER A 139 1.75 3.55 2.39
C SER A 139 1.44 2.05 2.27
N ARG A 140 2.39 1.29 1.70
CA ARG A 140 2.30 -0.17 1.61
C ARG A 140 2.37 -0.84 2.98
N CYS A 141 3.22 -0.33 3.88
CA CYS A 141 3.27 -0.84 5.25
C CYS A 141 1.97 -0.59 6.01
N THR A 142 1.34 0.58 5.82
CA THR A 142 0.02 0.89 6.37
C THR A 142 -0.99 -0.10 5.85
N PHE A 143 -1.14 -0.27 4.53
CA PHE A 143 -2.05 -1.27 3.96
C PHE A 143 -1.84 -2.66 4.55
N GLY A 144 -0.61 -3.16 4.56
CA GLY A 144 -0.29 -4.49 5.08
C GLY A 144 -0.61 -4.65 6.57
N THR A 145 -0.41 -3.60 7.36
CA THR A 145 -0.72 -3.58 8.81
C THR A 145 -2.23 -3.54 9.06
N GLU A 146 -2.95 -2.69 8.34
CA GLU A 146 -4.41 -2.60 8.44
C GLU A 146 -5.08 -3.92 8.05
N LEU A 147 -4.65 -4.50 6.92
CA LEU A 147 -5.18 -5.79 6.46
C LEU A 147 -4.85 -6.92 7.43
N ALA A 148 -3.62 -6.97 7.96
CA ALA A 148 -3.24 -7.93 8.99
C ALA A 148 -4.13 -7.82 10.24
N ARG A 149 -4.44 -6.60 10.69
CA ARG A 149 -5.30 -6.38 11.84
C ARG A 149 -6.72 -6.88 11.59
N LEU A 150 -7.30 -6.52 10.45
CA LEU A 150 -8.64 -6.97 10.08
C LEU A 150 -8.70 -8.50 9.94
N ALA A 151 -7.68 -9.10 9.33
CA ALA A 151 -7.61 -10.55 9.16
C ALA A 151 -7.49 -11.28 10.51
N LEU A 152 -6.62 -10.81 11.42
CA LEU A 152 -6.49 -11.38 12.77
C LEU A 152 -7.75 -11.22 13.62
N ALA A 153 -8.56 -10.19 13.38
CA ALA A 153 -9.82 -10.00 14.06
C ALA A 153 -10.91 -10.99 13.60
N ASN A 154 -10.76 -11.58 12.41
CA ASN A 154 -11.78 -12.44 11.78
C ASN A 154 -11.30 -13.88 11.53
N CYS A 155 -10.02 -14.17 11.76
CA CYS A 155 -9.42 -15.49 11.56
C CYS A 155 -8.37 -15.74 12.64
N THR A 156 -8.57 -16.81 13.42
CA THR A 156 -7.65 -17.22 14.50
C THR A 156 -6.44 -17.98 13.97
N ASP A 157 -6.51 -18.54 12.76
CA ASP A 157 -5.39 -19.24 12.13
C ASP A 157 -4.40 -18.25 11.51
N VAL A 158 -3.26 -18.08 12.18
CA VAL A 158 -2.19 -17.17 11.77
C VAL A 158 -1.58 -17.56 10.40
N ALA A 159 -1.54 -18.85 10.05
CA ALA A 159 -1.01 -19.29 8.77
C ALA A 159 -1.92 -18.84 7.61
N ILE A 160 -3.24 -18.95 7.78
CA ILE A 160 -4.23 -18.44 6.82
C ILE A 160 -4.10 -16.92 6.69
N VAL A 161 -3.99 -16.19 7.80
CA VAL A 161 -3.81 -14.74 7.79
C VAL A 161 -2.52 -14.34 7.05
N ILE A 162 -1.41 -15.03 7.30
CA ILE A 162 -0.14 -14.80 6.57
C ILE A 162 -0.36 -15.00 5.07
N ALA A 163 -1.01 -16.09 4.66
CA ALA A 163 -1.28 -16.35 3.24
C ALA A 163 -2.13 -15.24 2.61
N MET A 164 -3.22 -14.82 3.27
CA MET A 164 -4.11 -13.75 2.78
C MET A 164 -3.35 -12.42 2.59
N VAL A 165 -2.62 -11.97 3.61
CA VAL A 165 -1.88 -10.70 3.55
C VAL A 165 -0.73 -10.79 2.54
N SER A 166 -0.05 -11.94 2.47
CA SER A 166 1.04 -12.19 1.51
C SER A 166 0.55 -12.09 0.06
N ASN A 167 -0.60 -12.71 -0.22
CA ASN A 167 -1.24 -12.68 -1.54
C ASN A 167 -1.69 -11.27 -1.92
N ALA A 168 -2.40 -10.58 -1.03
CA ALA A 168 -2.85 -9.20 -1.27
C ALA A 168 -1.67 -8.22 -1.52
N LEU A 169 -0.50 -8.51 -0.96
CA LEU A 169 0.71 -7.72 -1.16
C LEU A 169 1.56 -8.18 -2.36
N LEU A 170 1.21 -9.26 -3.05
CA LEU A 170 2.07 -9.92 -4.05
C LEU A 170 3.49 -10.12 -3.53
N HIS A 171 3.60 -10.75 -2.37
CA HIS A 171 4.88 -11.25 -1.89
C HIS A 171 5.27 -12.49 -2.71
N GLY A 172 6.57 -12.57 -3.05
CA GLY A 172 7.08 -13.73 -3.78
C GLY A 172 7.05 -14.98 -2.91
N ARG A 173 7.32 -16.14 -3.53
CA ARG A 173 7.52 -17.39 -2.79
C ARG A 173 8.60 -17.20 -1.72
N ASN A 174 8.45 -17.84 -0.56
CA ASN A 174 9.36 -17.78 0.58
C ASN A 174 9.54 -16.37 1.18
N SER A 175 8.58 -15.47 0.96
CA SER A 175 8.58 -14.12 1.54
C SER A 175 7.65 -13.99 2.75
N GLU A 176 7.14 -15.10 3.33
CA GLU A 176 6.23 -15.06 4.48
C GLU A 176 6.86 -14.32 5.67
N ALA A 177 8.18 -14.44 5.86
CA ALA A 177 8.91 -13.72 6.90
C ALA A 177 8.73 -12.18 6.81
N THR A 178 8.51 -11.64 5.61
CA THR A 178 8.20 -10.21 5.43
C THR A 178 6.79 -9.90 5.87
N THR A 179 5.81 -10.75 5.51
CA THR A 179 4.41 -10.62 5.95
C THR A 179 4.28 -10.74 7.46
N PHE A 180 5.02 -11.68 8.06
CA PHE A 180 5.00 -11.93 9.50
C PHE A 180 5.39 -10.70 10.32
N LYS A 181 6.16 -9.76 9.77
CA LYS A 181 6.46 -8.48 10.44
C LYS A 181 5.20 -7.68 10.73
N TYR A 182 4.21 -7.68 9.83
CA TYR A 182 2.93 -6.99 10.06
C TYR A 182 2.11 -7.69 11.16
N ILE A 183 2.04 -9.02 11.12
CA ILE A 183 1.35 -9.84 12.13
C ILE A 183 1.94 -9.59 13.51
N LYS A 184 3.27 -9.72 13.62
CA LYS A 184 4.01 -9.47 14.86
C LYS A 184 3.80 -8.04 15.34
N PHE A 185 3.78 -7.04 14.46
CA PHE A 185 3.54 -5.66 14.85
C PHE A 185 2.15 -5.47 15.47
N VAL A 186 1.10 -6.01 14.85
CA VAL A 186 -0.28 -5.93 15.35
C VAL A 186 -0.43 -6.64 16.70
N GLN A 187 0.12 -7.85 16.85
CA GLN A 187 0.00 -8.63 18.08
C GLN A 187 0.90 -8.13 19.21
N ALA A 188 2.10 -7.60 18.90
CA ALA A 188 3.08 -7.26 19.93
C ALA A 188 2.67 -6.05 20.77
N ALA A 189 1.91 -5.09 20.24
CA ALA A 189 1.52 -3.90 21.00
C ALA A 189 0.68 -4.23 22.24
N PRO A 190 -0.48 -4.91 22.13
CA PRO A 190 -1.26 -5.30 23.32
C PRO A 190 -0.51 -6.30 24.21
N ALA A 191 0.24 -7.24 23.61
CA ALA A 191 1.02 -8.21 24.38
C ALA A 191 2.11 -7.54 25.24
N LYS A 192 2.84 -6.57 24.69
CA LYS A 192 3.87 -5.83 25.45
C LYS A 192 3.25 -5.05 26.60
N GLN A 193 2.10 -4.41 26.39
CA GLN A 193 1.41 -3.68 27.45
C GLN A 193 0.95 -4.62 28.56
N ALA A 194 0.33 -5.76 28.21
CA ALA A 194 -0.09 -6.76 29.18
C ALA A 194 1.10 -7.33 29.98
N ILE A 195 2.19 -7.69 29.31
CA ILE A 195 3.41 -8.21 29.95
C ILE A 195 4.02 -7.15 30.89
N ALA A 196 4.11 -5.89 30.45
CA ALA A 196 4.66 -4.81 31.27
C ALA A 196 3.81 -4.57 32.53
N ASN A 197 2.48 -4.56 32.40
CA ASN A 197 1.57 -4.42 33.52
C ASN A 197 1.71 -5.59 34.52
N SER A 198 1.73 -6.84 34.01
CA SER A 198 1.91 -8.02 34.86
C SER A 198 3.27 -8.03 35.57
N PHE A 199 4.34 -7.62 34.88
CA PHE A 199 5.65 -7.48 35.48
C PHE A 199 5.65 -6.45 36.61
N MET A 200 5.08 -5.27 36.39
CA MET A 200 4.98 -4.22 37.42
C MET A 200 4.17 -4.68 38.64
N THR A 201 3.02 -5.32 38.43
CA THR A 201 2.21 -5.88 39.52
C THR A 201 2.99 -6.91 40.33
N ALA A 202 3.67 -7.85 39.65
CA ALA A 202 4.43 -8.92 40.31
C ALA A 202 5.67 -8.42 41.06
N PHE A 203 6.39 -7.44 40.50
CA PHE A 203 7.67 -6.97 41.08
C PHE A 203 7.52 -5.84 42.10
N THR A 204 6.49 -5.01 41.98
CA THR A 204 6.34 -3.81 42.84
C THR A 204 5.12 -3.86 43.75
N GLY A 205 4.18 -4.79 43.52
CA GLY A 205 2.89 -4.83 44.22
C GLY A 205 1.95 -3.67 43.85
N VAL A 206 2.37 -2.76 42.98
CA VAL A 206 1.54 -1.66 42.49
C VAL A 206 0.70 -2.17 41.32
N ALA A 207 -0.51 -2.64 41.61
CA ALA A 207 -1.54 -2.77 40.59
C ALA A 207 -1.85 -1.37 40.06
N SER A 208 -1.86 -1.20 38.74
CA SER A 208 -2.26 0.06 38.11
C SER A 208 -3.65 0.45 38.62
N ARG A 209 -3.71 1.47 39.49
CA ARG A 209 -4.95 2.17 39.85
C ARG A 209 -5.46 2.92 38.62
N GLN A 210 -6.06 2.21 37.68
CA GLN A 210 -6.93 2.80 36.66
C GLN A 210 -8.33 2.27 36.92
N GLY A 211 -9.13 3.08 37.63
CA GLY A 211 -10.52 2.77 37.96
C GLY A 211 -11.12 3.44 39.19
N ALA A 212 -10.39 4.31 39.91
CA ALA A 212 -10.95 5.02 41.07
C ALA A 212 -10.80 6.54 40.92
N SER A 213 -11.75 7.13 40.19
CA SER A 213 -12.24 8.51 40.33
C SER A 213 -13.67 8.48 39.76
N ASN A 214 -14.61 7.88 40.48
CA ASN A 214 -15.58 8.53 41.39
C ASN A 214 -16.35 9.71 40.78
N GLU A 215 -17.68 9.51 40.76
CA GLU A 215 -18.77 10.45 41.07
C GLU A 215 -18.97 11.70 40.19
#